data_AF-A0A521KIV1-F1
#
_entry.id   AF-A0A521KIV1-F1
#
_cell.length_a   1.000
_cell.length_b   1.000
_cell.length_c   1.000
_cell.angle_alpha   90.00
_cell.angle_beta   90.00
_cell.angle_gamma   90.00
#
_symmetry.space_group_name_H-M   'P 1'
#
loop_
_entity.id
_entity.type
_entity.pdbx_description
1 polymer ?
#
loop_
_entity_poly.entity_id
_entity_poly.type
_entity_poly.pdbx_seq_one_letter_code
_entity_poly.pdbx_strand_id
1 'polypeptide(L)'
;MRPANPVPELARSLLCLLRDLNLTSSRVAIAANRSVQIDGCLSLGWPSASPLCYRLRTCDGRERVLRIELVGEALSLCVADRSGRPDGEALSVPLAFDARDRGSLTARAIGARITASGAGVRDAEHFLRRAVRGAFRSRRG
;
A
#
# COMPACT_ATOMS: atom_id res chain seq x y z
N MET A 1 -28.18 -2.72 17.48
CA MET A 1 -26.82 -3.06 17.01
C MET A 1 -26.43 -2.05 15.94
N ARG A 2 -25.33 -1.30 16.12
CA ARG A 2 -24.76 -0.51 15.01
C ARG A 2 -24.25 -1.50 13.95
N PRO A 3 -24.49 -1.30 12.65
CA PRO A 3 -23.83 -2.10 11.63
C PRO A 3 -22.32 -1.98 11.83
N ALA A 4 -21.60 -3.10 11.81
CA ALA A 4 -20.15 -3.09 11.87
C ALA A 4 -19.61 -2.31 10.67
N ASN A 5 -18.64 -1.42 10.90
CA ASN A 5 -18.00 -0.72 9.79
C ASN A 5 -17.26 -1.75 8.92
N PRO A 6 -17.56 -1.89 7.61
CA PRO A 6 -16.92 -2.88 6.76
C PRO A 6 -15.47 -2.53 6.39
N VAL A 7 -15.01 -1.29 6.66
CA VAL A 7 -13.68 -0.82 6.27
C VAL A 7 -12.55 -1.76 6.72
N PRO A 8 -12.47 -2.23 7.99
CA PRO A 8 -11.36 -3.08 8.41
C PRO A 8 -11.31 -4.43 7.68
N GLU A 9 -12.46 -5.04 7.39
CA GLU A 9 -12.52 -6.32 6.67
C GLU A 9 -12.14 -6.17 5.20
N LEU A 10 -12.64 -5.12 4.55
CA LEU A 10 -12.27 -4.78 3.17
C LEU A 10 -10.80 -4.39 3.06
N ALA A 11 -10.26 -3.67 4.05
CA ALA A 11 -8.86 -3.31 4.09
C ALA A 11 -7.97 -4.55 4.25
N ARG A 12 -8.34 -5.51 5.10
CA ARG A 12 -7.64 -6.80 5.19
C ARG A 12 -7.70 -7.58 3.87
N SER A 13 -8.85 -7.60 3.22
CA SER A 13 -9.03 -8.23 1.90
C SER A 13 -8.13 -7.58 0.85
N LEU A 14 -8.04 -6.25 0.87
CA LEU A 14 -7.11 -5.49 0.04
C LEU A 14 -5.65 -5.87 0.32
N LEU A 15 -5.24 -5.99 1.58
CA LEU A 15 -3.87 -6.40 1.93
C LEU A 15 -3.56 -7.82 1.44
N CYS A 16 -4.52 -8.75 1.52
CA CYS A 16 -4.40 -10.09 0.92
C CYS A 16 -4.23 -10.00 -0.60
N LEU A 17 -5.09 -9.23 -1.28
CA LEU A 17 -5.02 -9.03 -2.73
C LEU A 17 -3.65 -8.46 -3.15
N LEU A 18 -3.16 -7.45 -2.43
CA LEU A 18 -1.86 -6.85 -2.70
C LEU A 18 -0.71 -7.81 -2.40
N ARG A 19 -0.81 -8.67 -1.39
CA ARG A 19 0.18 -9.71 -1.11
C ARG A 19 0.24 -10.73 -2.25
N ASP A 20 -0.93 -11.24 -2.63
CA ASP A 20 -1.06 -12.33 -3.61
C ASP A 20 -0.75 -11.84 -5.03
N LEU A 21 -0.93 -10.54 -5.32
CA LEU A 21 -0.44 -9.89 -6.52
C LEU A 21 1.08 -10.08 -6.71
N ASN A 22 1.84 -10.10 -5.61
CA ASN A 22 3.29 -10.21 -5.59
C ASN A 22 3.96 -9.37 -6.71
N LEU A 23 3.65 -8.08 -6.76
CA LEU A 23 4.03 -7.26 -7.90
C LEU A 23 5.56 -7.20 -8.06
N THR A 24 6.06 -7.70 -9.18
CA THR A 24 7.49 -7.70 -9.51
C THR A 24 7.80 -6.79 -10.69
N SER A 25 9.00 -6.20 -10.69
CA SER A 25 9.57 -5.43 -11.80
C SER A 25 8.75 -4.22 -12.24
N SER A 26 7.86 -3.70 -11.40
CA SER A 26 7.08 -2.49 -11.70
C SER A 26 7.85 -1.24 -11.27
N ARG A 27 8.03 -0.29 -12.19
CA ARG A 27 8.74 0.98 -11.93
C ARG A 27 7.74 2.09 -11.59
N VAL A 28 8.01 2.81 -10.51
CA VAL A 28 7.19 3.90 -10.00
C VAL A 28 8.00 5.19 -9.97
N ALA A 29 7.62 6.18 -10.78
CA ALA A 29 8.14 7.53 -10.65
C ALA A 29 7.63 8.19 -9.36
N ILE A 30 8.55 8.70 -8.54
CA ILE A 30 8.29 9.36 -7.24
C ILE A 30 8.67 10.85 -7.22
N ALA A 31 9.42 11.31 -8.22
CA ALA A 31 9.77 12.71 -8.46
C ALA A 31 10.21 12.92 -9.91
N ALA A 32 10.45 14.18 -10.30
CA ALA A 32 11.30 14.47 -11.45
C ALA A 32 12.64 13.71 -11.29
N ASN A 33 12.96 12.87 -12.27
CA ASN A 33 14.18 12.06 -12.34
C ASN A 33 14.40 11.05 -11.20
N ARG A 34 13.39 10.76 -10.35
CA ARG A 34 13.49 9.72 -9.31
C ARG A 34 12.44 8.65 -9.52
N SER A 35 12.89 7.41 -9.49
CA SER A 35 12.01 6.24 -9.56
C SER A 35 12.43 5.16 -8.56
N VAL A 36 11.47 4.30 -8.26
CA VAL A 36 11.63 3.13 -7.41
C VAL A 36 11.09 1.93 -8.16
N GLN A 37 11.83 0.83 -8.12
CA GLN A 37 11.38 -0.45 -8.62
C GLN A 37 10.77 -1.27 -7.48
N ILE A 38 9.66 -1.95 -7.76
CA ILE A 38 9.03 -2.91 -6.85
C ILE A 38 9.57 -4.29 -7.21
N ASP A 39 10.21 -4.98 -6.26
CA ASP A 39 10.94 -6.24 -6.49
C ASP A 39 10.25 -7.45 -5.85
N GLY A 40 8.94 -7.36 -5.62
CA GLY A 40 8.12 -8.42 -5.04
C GLY A 40 7.74 -8.20 -3.58
N CYS A 41 6.78 -9.00 -3.14
CA CYS A 41 6.26 -9.04 -1.78
C CYS A 41 7.17 -9.89 -0.88
N LEU A 42 7.51 -9.35 0.29
CA LEU A 42 8.28 -10.05 1.33
C LEU A 42 7.38 -10.82 2.30
N SER A 43 6.09 -10.47 2.37
CA SER A 43 5.11 -11.09 3.27
C SER A 43 4.39 -12.29 2.65
N LEU A 44 4.98 -12.96 1.67
CA LEU A 44 4.37 -14.16 1.06
C LEU A 44 4.24 -15.26 2.13
N GLY A 45 3.03 -15.79 2.30
CA GLY A 45 2.74 -16.82 3.31
C GLY A 45 2.55 -16.29 4.74
N TRP A 46 2.64 -14.98 4.98
CA TRP A 46 2.39 -14.39 6.29
C TRP A 46 0.88 -14.18 6.51
N PRO A 47 0.38 -14.28 7.76
CA PRO A 47 -1.03 -14.04 8.05
C PRO A 47 -1.43 -12.60 7.68
N SER A 48 -2.68 -12.41 7.29
CA SER A 48 -3.23 -11.11 6.85
C SER A 48 -3.28 -10.04 7.97
N ALA A 49 -3.06 -10.45 9.22
CA ALA A 49 -2.93 -9.55 10.36
C ALA A 49 -1.53 -8.92 10.48
N SER A 50 -0.54 -9.39 9.72
CA SER A 50 0.80 -8.81 9.69
C SER A 50 0.88 -7.64 8.71
N PRO A 51 1.79 -6.66 8.95
CA PRO A 51 2.08 -5.65 7.95
C PRO A 51 2.53 -6.29 6.64
N LEU A 52 2.02 -5.76 5.54
CA LEU A 52 2.41 -6.15 4.20
C LEU A 52 3.70 -5.42 3.84
N CYS A 53 4.73 -6.19 3.52
CA CYS A 53 6.06 -5.69 3.19
C CYS A 53 6.36 -5.94 1.72
N TYR A 54 6.77 -4.88 1.02
CA TYR A 54 7.22 -4.93 -0.37
C TYR A 54 8.67 -4.50 -0.47
N ARG A 55 9.49 -5.30 -1.16
CA ARG A 55 10.87 -4.93 -1.44
C ARG A 55 10.88 -3.87 -2.55
N LEU A 56 11.64 -2.81 -2.30
CA LEU A 56 11.81 -1.68 -3.19
C LEU A 56 13.29 -1.45 -3.48
N ARG A 57 13.57 -0.94 -4.68
CA ARG A 57 14.91 -0.52 -5.07
C ARG A 57 14.88 0.86 -5.69
N THR A 58 15.58 1.80 -5.07
CA THR A 58 15.70 3.17 -5.58
C THR A 58 16.68 3.22 -6.76
N CYS A 59 16.62 4.30 -7.54
CA CYS A 59 17.48 4.48 -8.71
C CYS A 59 18.99 4.56 -8.41
N ASP A 60 19.37 4.90 -7.17
CA ASP A 60 20.75 4.84 -6.66
C ASP A 60 21.16 3.43 -6.17
N GLY A 61 20.34 2.41 -6.43
CA GLY A 61 20.63 1.01 -6.11
C GLY A 61 20.35 0.61 -4.67
N ARG A 62 19.85 1.52 -3.81
CA ARG A 62 19.56 1.20 -2.41
C ARG A 62 18.29 0.37 -2.28
N GLU A 63 18.37 -0.68 -1.46
CA GLU A 63 17.20 -1.43 -1.07
C GLU A 63 16.41 -0.70 0.03
N ARG A 64 15.09 -0.76 -0.08
CA ARG A 64 14.11 -0.22 0.86
C ARG A 64 12.96 -1.22 1.00
N VAL A 65 12.18 -1.07 2.07
CA VAL A 65 10.96 -1.85 2.28
C VAL A 65 9.80 -0.88 2.40
N LEU A 66 8.76 -1.04 1.56
CA LEU A 66 7.47 -0.43 1.83
C LEU A 66 6.72 -1.32 2.82
N ARG A 67 6.33 -0.75 3.96
CA ARG A 67 5.48 -1.40 4.95
C ARG A 67 4.08 -0.77 4.89
N ILE A 68 3.07 -1.61 4.74
CA ILE A 68 1.66 -1.24 4.69
C ILE A 68 0.94 -1.95 5.83
N GLU A 69 0.33 -1.19 6.73
CA GLU A 69 -0.31 -1.73 7.93
C GLU A 69 -1.70 -1.11 8.12
N LEU A 70 -2.68 -1.91 8.50
CA LEU A 70 -4.00 -1.41 8.87
C LEU A 70 -3.99 -0.97 10.33
N VAL A 71 -4.21 0.32 10.56
CA VAL A 71 -4.32 0.93 11.90
C VAL A 71 -5.70 1.57 12.03
N GLY A 72 -6.59 0.91 12.76
CA GLY A 72 -8.00 1.29 12.81
C GLY A 72 -8.66 1.24 11.43
N GLU A 73 -9.01 2.41 10.90
CA GLU A 73 -9.65 2.58 9.59
C GLU A 73 -8.72 3.24 8.55
N ALA A 74 -7.42 3.27 8.83
CA ALA A 74 -6.42 3.87 7.97
C ALA A 74 -5.32 2.87 7.61
N LEU A 75 -4.72 3.04 6.42
CA LEU A 75 -3.45 2.40 6.09
C LEU A 75 -2.30 3.29 6.54
N SER A 76 -1.42 2.75 7.37
CA SER A 76 -0.11 3.33 7.66
C SER A 76 0.87 2.87 6.59
N LEU A 77 1.45 3.82 5.87
CA LEU A 77 2.45 3.58 4.82
C LEU A 77 3.80 4.10 5.27
N CYS A 78 4.78 3.23 5.43
CA CYS A 78 6.12 3.61 5.85
C CYS A 78 7.17 3.04 4.89
N VAL A 79 8.20 3.83 4.57
CA VAL A 79 9.40 3.31 3.92
C VAL A 79 10.42 3.04 5.00
N ALA A 80 10.96 1.84 5.04
CA ALA A 80 12.06 1.47 5.92
C ALA A 80 13.33 1.15 5.11
N ASP A 81 14.48 1.26 5.75
CA ASP A 81 15.72 0.72 5.22
C ASP A 81 15.77 -0.82 5.36
N ARG A 82 16.84 -1.43 4.84
CA ARG A 82 17.05 -2.90 4.93
C ARG A 82 17.15 -3.45 6.36
N SER A 83 17.48 -2.58 7.33
CA SER A 83 17.55 -2.95 8.75
C SER A 83 16.19 -2.84 9.44
N GLY A 84 15.14 -2.45 8.71
CA GLY A 84 13.79 -2.27 9.21
C GLY A 84 13.59 -0.93 9.93
N ARG A 85 14.57 -0.02 9.89
CA ARG A 85 14.43 1.30 10.49
C ARG A 85 13.59 2.19 9.58
N PRO A 86 12.53 2.84 10.09
CA PRO A 86 11.73 3.76 9.30
C PRO A 86 12.60 4.92 8.79
N ASP A 87 12.48 5.21 7.50
CA ASP A 87 13.18 6.26 6.76
C ASP A 87 12.21 7.43 6.56
N GLY A 88 11.80 8.05 7.68
CA GLY A 88 10.82 9.15 7.76
C GLY A 88 9.51 8.78 8.48
N GLU A 89 8.57 9.73 8.51
CA GLU A 89 7.26 9.52 9.14
C GLU A 89 6.35 8.63 8.27
N ALA A 90 5.58 7.77 8.95
CA ALA A 90 4.56 6.96 8.30
C ALA A 90 3.40 7.85 7.81
N LEU A 91 3.04 7.70 6.54
CA LEU A 91 1.86 8.36 5.98
C LEU A 91 0.61 7.60 6.42
N SER A 92 -0.24 8.25 7.22
CA SER A 92 -1.58 7.75 7.53
C SER A 92 -2.54 8.04 6.36
N VAL A 93 -3.20 7.01 5.86
CA VAL A 93 -4.13 7.06 4.72
C VAL A 93 -5.50 6.57 5.16
N PRO A 94 -6.40 7.48 5.59
CA PRO A 94 -7.77 7.11 5.92
C PRO A 94 -8.48 6.43 4.76
N LEU A 95 -9.18 5.34 5.04
CA LEU A 95 -9.97 4.60 4.07
C LEU A 95 -11.46 4.97 4.24
N ALA A 96 -12.08 5.40 3.15
CA ALA A 96 -13.52 5.62 3.10
C ALA A 96 -14.18 4.50 2.30
N PHE A 97 -15.26 3.94 2.84
CA PHE A 97 -16.09 2.95 2.14
C PHE A 97 -17.22 3.63 1.38
N ASP A 98 -17.40 3.27 0.12
CA ASP A 98 -18.52 3.70 -0.71
C ASP A 98 -19.41 2.50 -1.08
N ALA A 99 -20.54 2.38 -0.39
CA ALA A 99 -21.52 1.32 -0.61
C ALA A 99 -22.21 1.43 -1.98
N ARG A 100 -22.30 2.64 -2.57
CA ARG A 100 -22.96 2.86 -3.87
C ARG A 100 -22.07 2.42 -5.03
N ASP A 101 -20.76 2.43 -4.83
CA ASP A 101 -19.76 2.09 -5.83
C ASP A 101 -19.22 0.67 -5.64
N ARG A 102 -20.11 -0.33 -5.70
CA ARG A 102 -19.77 -1.77 -5.56
C ARG A 102 -18.95 -2.09 -4.31
N GLY A 103 -19.07 -1.29 -3.25
CA GLY A 103 -18.29 -1.46 -2.03
C GLY A 103 -16.81 -1.08 -2.16
N SER A 104 -16.49 -0.03 -2.93
CA SER A 104 -15.12 0.41 -3.13
C SER A 104 -14.53 1.10 -1.89
N LEU A 105 -13.21 0.94 -1.72
CA LEU A 105 -12.41 1.71 -0.76
C LEU A 105 -11.74 2.87 -1.48
N THR A 106 -11.89 4.08 -0.93
CA THR A 106 -11.23 5.28 -1.42
C THR A 106 -10.15 5.73 -0.45
N ALA A 107 -8.93 5.88 -0.96
CA ALA A 107 -7.74 6.33 -0.25
C ALA A 107 -7.29 7.69 -0.80
N ARG A 108 -7.95 8.77 -0.35
CA ARG A 108 -7.78 10.13 -0.93
C ARG A 108 -6.34 10.65 -0.82
N ALA A 109 -5.65 10.39 0.30
CA ALA A 109 -4.29 10.90 0.53
C ALA A 109 -3.27 10.43 -0.52
N ILE A 110 -3.53 9.29 -1.17
CA ILE A 110 -2.68 8.74 -2.24
C ILE A 110 -3.36 8.81 -3.63
N GLY A 111 -4.59 9.33 -3.70
CA GLY A 111 -5.36 9.45 -4.93
C GLY A 111 -5.66 8.10 -5.57
N ALA A 112 -6.04 7.10 -4.77
CA ALA A 112 -6.41 5.76 -5.23
C ALA A 112 -7.81 5.36 -4.76
N ARG A 113 -8.44 4.51 -5.56
CA ARG A 113 -9.69 3.81 -5.25
C ARG A 113 -9.53 2.35 -5.69
N ILE A 114 -10.08 1.41 -4.93
CA ILE A 114 -10.07 -0.01 -5.30
C ILE A 114 -11.27 -0.75 -4.72
N THR A 115 -11.81 -1.70 -5.48
CA THR A 115 -12.86 -2.61 -5.01
C THR A 115 -12.21 -3.86 -4.42
N ALA A 116 -12.09 -3.95 -3.09
CA ALA A 116 -11.31 -5.01 -2.45
C ALA A 116 -11.78 -6.45 -2.81
N SER A 117 -13.07 -6.65 -3.05
CA SER A 117 -13.68 -7.97 -3.31
C SER A 117 -13.72 -8.38 -4.78
N GLY A 118 -13.27 -7.53 -5.71
CA GLY A 118 -13.40 -7.79 -7.16
C GLY A 118 -12.45 -6.99 -8.04
N ALA A 119 -11.44 -6.34 -7.45
CA ALA A 119 -10.44 -5.60 -8.20
C ALA A 119 -9.61 -6.54 -9.07
N GLY A 120 -9.40 -6.13 -10.32
CA GLY A 120 -8.48 -6.82 -11.21
C GLY A 120 -7.03 -6.55 -10.84
N VAL A 121 -6.12 -7.34 -11.42
CA VAL A 121 -4.66 -7.20 -11.27
C VAL A 121 -4.19 -5.75 -11.51
N ARG A 122 -4.76 -5.09 -12.53
CA ARG A 122 -4.41 -3.71 -12.90
C ARG A 122 -4.79 -2.68 -11.84
N ASP A 123 -5.94 -2.87 -11.19
CA ASP A 123 -6.42 -1.95 -10.14
C ASP A 123 -5.58 -2.10 -8.87
N ALA A 124 -5.23 -3.35 -8.51
CA ALA A 124 -4.33 -3.66 -7.41
C ALA A 124 -2.92 -3.10 -7.66
N GLU A 125 -2.37 -3.28 -8.86
CA GLU A 125 -1.11 -2.64 -9.25
C GLU A 125 -1.21 -1.11 -9.14
N HIS A 126 -2.26 -0.51 -9.69
CA HIS A 126 -2.44 0.94 -9.63
C HIS A 126 -2.44 1.43 -8.19
N PHE A 127 -3.20 0.77 -7.31
CA PHE A 127 -3.26 1.08 -5.89
C PHE A 127 -1.87 0.99 -5.24
N LEU A 128 -1.12 -0.09 -5.48
CA LEU A 128 0.23 -0.26 -4.93
C LEU A 128 1.20 0.83 -5.41
N ARG A 129 1.15 1.19 -6.70
CA ARG A 129 1.97 2.28 -7.26
C ARG A 129 1.63 3.63 -6.63
N ARG A 130 0.35 3.88 -6.32
CA ARG A 130 -0.09 5.06 -5.58
C ARG A 130 0.39 5.05 -4.13
N ALA A 131 0.34 3.90 -3.45
CA ALA A 131 0.85 3.74 -2.09
C ALA A 131 2.37 4.02 -2.02
N VAL A 132 3.16 3.45 -2.94
CA VAL A 132 4.60 3.75 -3.08
C VAL A 132 4.82 5.24 -3.27
N ARG A 133 4.10 5.89 -4.20
CA ARG A 133 4.21 7.35 -4.41
C ARG A 133 3.89 8.14 -3.16
N GLY A 134 2.83 7.78 -2.43
CA GLY A 134 2.44 8.41 -1.18
C GLY A 134 3.54 8.33 -0.12
N ALA A 135 4.05 7.12 0.12
CA ALA A 135 5.07 6.87 1.13
C ALA A 135 6.40 7.61 0.85
N PHE A 136 6.76 7.85 -0.41
CA PHE A 136 7.93 8.67 -0.76
C PHE A 136 7.66 10.19 -0.79
N ARG A 137 6.38 10.63 -0.81
CA ARG A 137 6.02 12.04 -0.69
C ARG A 137 6.06 12.53 0.75
N SER A 138 5.62 11.71 1.71
CA SER A 138 5.65 12.07 3.14
C SER A 138 7.07 12.28 3.67
N ARG A 139 8.08 11.68 3.04
CA ARG A 139 9.51 11.87 3.36
C ARG A 139 10.08 13.26 3.04
N ARG A 140 9.31 14.14 2.38
CA ARG A 140 9.76 15.51 2.04
C ARG A 140 9.19 16.60 2.94
N GLY A 141 8.54 16.22 4.03
CA GLY A 141 8.18 17.13 5.12
C GLY A 141 9.39 17.46 5.98
#